data_AF-A0A0P7U448-F1
#
_entry.id   AF-A0A0P7U448-F1
#
_cell.length_a   1.000
_cell.length_b   1.000
_cell.length_c   1.000
_cell.angle_alpha   90.00
_cell.angle_beta   90.00
_cell.angle_gamma   90.00
#
_symmetry.space_group_name_H-M   'P 1'
#
loop_
_entity.id
_entity.type
_entity.pdbx_description
1 polymer ?
#
loop_
_entity_poly.entity_id
_entity_poly.type
_entity_poly.pdbx_seq_one_letter_code
_entity_poly.pdbx_strand_id
1 'polypeptide(L)'
;MSKEALMEQIAHQAVVMQFILEMASNSKQDPRGVFRQFFQKAKTGQEGYLDVFRTELNAFKQRVKEYTLKSKGEAQKDMEPQTTASRCCLDRKEVLESLPPDLKAGFQQQDMQILQNVLSNMNPQVAEYHVKRCLEAGLWNSTTKWTKEEAPGTDESKRMETS
;
A
#
# COMPACT_ATOMS: atom_id res chain seq x y z
N MET A 1 19.77 6.62 -20.79
CA MET A 1 18.32 6.38 -20.93
C MET A 1 17.58 7.27 -19.96
N SER A 2 16.54 7.99 -20.40
CA SER A 2 15.68 8.77 -19.51
C SER A 2 14.87 7.84 -18.60
N LYS A 3 14.56 8.28 -17.37
CA LYS A 3 13.61 7.58 -16.47
C LYS A 3 12.25 7.35 -17.14
N GLU A 4 11.86 8.23 -18.06
CA GLU A 4 10.62 8.12 -18.82
C GLU A 4 10.66 6.93 -19.77
N ALA A 5 11.75 6.74 -20.52
CA ALA A 5 11.90 5.60 -21.42
C ALA A 5 11.86 4.26 -20.65
N LEU A 6 12.46 4.22 -19.46
CA LEU A 6 12.38 3.05 -18.58
C LEU A 6 10.96 2.83 -18.06
N MET A 7 10.25 3.88 -17.66
CA MET A 7 8.84 3.80 -17.24
C MET A 7 7.97 3.22 -18.35
N GLU A 8 8.19 3.61 -19.61
CA GLU A 8 7.43 3.06 -20.73
C GLU A 8 7.68 1.58 -20.95
N GLN A 9 8.94 1.12 -20.82
CA GLN A 9 9.28 -0.29 -20.91
C GLN A 9 8.62 -1.10 -19.79
N ILE A 10 8.69 -0.62 -18.55
CA ILE A 10 8.06 -1.28 -17.40
C ILE A 10 6.54 -1.30 -17.55
N ALA A 11 5.93 -0.18 -17.99
CA ALA A 11 4.50 -0.10 -18.25
C ALA A 11 4.06 -1.13 -19.30
N HIS A 12 4.82 -1.27 -20.38
CA HIS A 12 4.57 -2.27 -21.41
C HIS A 12 4.57 -3.69 -20.82
N GLN A 13 5.59 -4.04 -20.03
CA GLN A 13 5.67 -5.37 -19.41
C GLN A 13 4.55 -5.61 -18.37
N ALA A 14 4.15 -4.58 -17.62
CA ALA A 14 3.06 -4.67 -16.65
C ALA A 14 1.72 -4.97 -17.33
N VAL A 15 1.42 -4.28 -18.44
CA VAL A 15 0.20 -4.50 -19.22
C VAL A 15 0.21 -5.88 -19.89
N VAL A 16 1.36 -6.33 -20.41
CA VAL A 16 1.53 -7.71 -20.90
C VAL A 16 1.18 -8.73 -19.81
N MET A 17 1.68 -8.52 -18.58
CA MET A 17 1.40 -9.42 -17.47
C MET A 17 -0.10 -9.44 -17.12
N GLN A 18 -0.75 -8.27 -17.10
CA GLN A 18 -2.20 -8.18 -16.86
C GLN A 18 -3.01 -8.97 -17.88
N PHE A 19 -2.68 -8.87 -19.17
CA PHE A 19 -3.39 -9.62 -20.20
C PHE A 19 -3.15 -11.13 -20.10
N ILE A 20 -1.94 -11.57 -19.71
CA ILE A 20 -1.66 -12.99 -19.48
C ILE A 20 -2.51 -13.52 -18.32
N LEU A 21 -2.61 -12.77 -17.22
CA LEU A 21 -3.44 -13.13 -16.07
C LEU A 21 -4.94 -13.14 -16.42
N GLU A 22 -5.42 -12.17 -17.19
CA GLU A 22 -6.79 -12.12 -17.67
C GLU A 22 -7.12 -13.30 -18.58
N MET A 23 -6.22 -13.62 -19.52
CA MET A 23 -6.39 -14.77 -20.40
C MET A 23 -6.39 -16.09 -19.62
N ALA A 24 -5.57 -16.20 -18.58
CA ALA A 24 -5.56 -17.35 -17.66
C ALA A 24 -6.90 -17.49 -16.93
N SER A 25 -7.43 -16.36 -16.42
CA SER A 25 -8.72 -16.30 -15.73
C SER A 25 -9.87 -16.74 -16.63
N ASN A 26 -9.95 -16.19 -17.86
CA ASN A 26 -10.99 -16.51 -18.83
C ASN A 26 -10.95 -17.96 -19.31
N SER A 27 -9.75 -18.57 -19.38
CA SER A 27 -9.57 -19.96 -19.80
C SER A 27 -9.55 -20.97 -18.64
N LYS A 28 -9.63 -20.51 -17.39
CA LYS A 28 -9.48 -21.33 -16.16
C LYS A 28 -8.20 -22.17 -16.16
N GLN A 29 -7.11 -21.62 -16.68
CA GLN A 29 -5.80 -22.27 -16.73
C GLN A 29 -4.81 -21.52 -15.83
N ASP A 30 -3.73 -22.21 -15.46
CA ASP A 30 -2.64 -21.58 -14.72
C ASP A 30 -1.92 -20.55 -15.61
N PRO A 31 -1.66 -19.31 -15.14
CA PRO A 31 -0.98 -18.26 -15.91
C PRO A 31 0.40 -18.69 -16.44
N ARG A 32 1.09 -19.59 -15.73
CA ARG A 32 2.38 -20.17 -16.16
C ARG A 32 2.23 -21.07 -17.39
N GLY A 33 1.03 -21.59 -17.66
CA GLY A 33 0.73 -22.43 -18.83
C GLY A 33 0.26 -21.63 -20.05
N VAL A 34 -0.35 -20.47 -19.85
CA VAL A 34 -1.01 -19.72 -20.93
C VAL A 34 -0.17 -18.62 -21.57
N PHE A 35 0.93 -18.18 -20.95
CA PHE A 35 1.75 -17.08 -21.49
C PHE A 35 2.23 -17.33 -22.94
N ARG A 36 2.57 -18.59 -23.29
CA ARG A 36 2.98 -18.91 -24.68
C ARG A 36 1.86 -18.68 -25.66
N GLN A 37 0.64 -19.08 -25.33
CA GLN A 37 -0.54 -18.89 -26.19
C GLN A 37 -0.84 -17.40 -26.38
N PHE A 38 -0.62 -16.58 -25.34
CA PHE A 38 -0.79 -15.14 -25.41
C PHE A 38 0.15 -14.54 -26.47
N PHE A 39 1.44 -14.86 -26.41
CA PHE A 39 2.41 -14.35 -27.39
C PHE A 39 2.17 -14.89 -28.80
N GLN A 40 1.66 -16.11 -28.95
CA GLN A 40 1.24 -16.62 -30.25
C GLN A 40 0.08 -15.80 -30.82
N LYS A 41 -0.98 -15.54 -30.03
CA LYS A 41 -2.10 -14.68 -30.44
C LYS A 41 -1.66 -13.25 -30.79
N ALA A 42 -0.73 -12.69 -30.02
CA ALA A 42 -0.16 -11.38 -30.30
C ALA A 42 0.62 -11.34 -31.62
N LYS A 43 1.39 -12.40 -31.93
CA LYS A 43 2.16 -12.52 -33.19
C LYS A 43 1.27 -12.73 -34.41
N THR A 44 0.21 -13.51 -34.28
CA THR A 44 -0.76 -13.75 -35.35
C THR A 44 -1.62 -12.51 -35.64
N GLY A 45 -1.52 -11.47 -34.80
CA GLY A 45 -2.19 -10.19 -35.04
C GLY A 45 -3.69 -10.33 -35.02
N GLN A 46 -4.24 -11.05 -34.01
CA GLN A 46 -5.68 -11.21 -33.86
C GLN A 46 -6.37 -9.82 -33.94
N GLU A 47 -7.35 -9.67 -34.82
CA GLU A 47 -7.98 -8.36 -35.08
C GLU A 47 -8.48 -7.72 -33.78
N GLY A 48 -8.15 -6.43 -33.58
CA GLY A 48 -8.50 -5.66 -32.39
C GLY A 48 -7.56 -5.84 -31.19
N TYR A 49 -6.76 -6.92 -31.12
CA TYR A 49 -5.87 -7.16 -29.97
C TYR A 49 -4.85 -6.03 -29.75
N LEU A 50 -4.19 -5.57 -30.83
CA LEU A 50 -3.19 -4.50 -30.74
C LEU A 50 -3.80 -3.15 -30.36
N ASP A 51 -5.05 -2.90 -30.78
CA ASP A 51 -5.76 -1.66 -30.48
C ASP A 51 -6.17 -1.60 -29.00
N VAL A 52 -6.73 -2.70 -28.49
CA VAL A 52 -7.03 -2.87 -27.07
C VAL A 52 -5.75 -2.77 -26.23
N PHE A 53 -4.67 -3.45 -26.64
CA PHE A 53 -3.39 -3.40 -25.95
C PHE A 53 -2.80 -1.98 -25.91
N ARG A 54 -2.85 -1.24 -27.03
CA ARG A 54 -2.36 0.13 -27.11
C ARG A 54 -3.20 1.08 -26.25
N THR A 55 -4.51 0.90 -26.25
CA THR A 55 -5.43 1.68 -25.42
C THR A 55 -5.15 1.45 -23.93
N GLU A 56 -5.02 0.21 -23.50
CA GLU A 56 -4.69 -0.15 -22.12
C GLU A 56 -3.31 0.36 -21.69
N LEU A 57 -2.31 0.27 -22.59
CA LEU A 57 -0.98 0.80 -22.33
C LEU A 57 -0.99 2.32 -22.14
N ASN A 58 -1.73 3.04 -22.97
CA ASN A 58 -1.87 4.49 -22.84
C ASN A 58 -2.60 4.86 -21.55
N ALA A 59 -3.68 4.16 -21.21
CA ALA A 59 -4.41 4.37 -19.96
C ALA A 59 -3.52 4.12 -18.74
N PHE A 60 -2.71 3.05 -18.76
CA PHE A 60 -1.75 2.77 -17.69
C PHE A 60 -0.70 3.88 -17.57
N LYS A 61 -0.08 4.30 -18.68
CA LYS A 61 0.90 5.40 -18.68
C LYS A 61 0.29 6.70 -18.13
N GLN A 62 -0.97 6.99 -18.48
CA GLN A 62 -1.66 8.17 -17.96
C GLN A 62 -1.87 8.09 -16.44
N ARG A 63 -2.34 6.94 -15.91
CA ARG A 63 -2.49 6.73 -14.47
C ARG A 63 -1.16 6.88 -13.72
N VAL A 64 -0.06 6.37 -14.27
CA VAL A 64 1.28 6.51 -13.66
C VAL A 64 1.73 7.98 -13.64
N LYS A 65 1.48 8.73 -14.71
CA LYS A 65 1.76 10.17 -14.78
C LYS A 65 0.91 10.97 -13.79
N GLU A 66 -0.39 10.67 -13.70
CA GLU A 66 -1.30 11.29 -12.74
C GLU A 66 -0.89 11.00 -11.30
N TYR A 67 -0.48 9.76 -10.97
CA TYR A 67 0.03 9.41 -9.65
C TYR A 67 1.30 10.20 -9.31
N THR A 68 2.22 10.34 -10.28
CA THR A 68 3.43 11.14 -10.12
C THR A 68 3.12 12.62 -9.92
N LEU A 69 2.09 13.14 -10.61
CA LEU A 69 1.65 14.53 -10.50
C LEU A 69 0.92 14.79 -9.18
N LYS A 70 0.08 13.87 -8.71
CA LYS A 70 -0.58 13.95 -7.40
C LYS A 70 0.44 13.90 -6.26
N SER A 71 1.39 12.97 -6.31
CA SER A 71 2.50 12.91 -5.36
C SER A 71 3.39 14.17 -5.36
N LYS A 72 3.47 14.90 -6.48
CA LYS A 72 4.16 16.19 -6.57
C LYS A 72 3.27 17.40 -6.22
N GLY A 73 1.96 17.30 -6.44
CA GLY A 73 0.96 18.37 -6.30
C GLY A 73 0.33 18.43 -4.92
N GLU A 74 0.39 17.36 -4.13
CA GLU A 74 0.04 17.35 -2.70
C GLU A 74 1.03 18.16 -1.84
N ALA A 75 2.09 18.72 -2.44
CA ALA A 75 2.86 19.79 -1.83
C ALA A 75 2.11 21.14 -1.79
N GLN A 76 0.97 21.29 -2.48
CA GLN A 76 0.24 22.56 -2.52
C GLN A 76 -1.21 22.39 -3.03
N LYS A 77 -2.16 21.96 -2.19
CA LYS A 77 -3.53 22.53 -2.11
C LYS A 77 -4.41 21.85 -1.06
N ASP A 78 -4.84 22.69 -0.13
CA ASP A 78 -5.83 22.50 0.93
C ASP A 78 -7.28 22.18 0.47
N MET A 79 -8.00 21.57 1.43
CA MET A 79 -9.44 21.69 1.77
C MET A 79 -10.55 21.19 0.83
N GLU A 80 -11.14 20.03 1.15
CA GLU A 80 -12.55 19.84 1.61
C GLU A 80 -12.92 18.33 1.71
N PRO A 81 -13.81 17.92 2.65
CA PRO A 81 -14.05 16.52 2.98
C PRO A 81 -15.18 15.93 2.12
N GLN A 82 -14.85 14.97 1.25
CA GLN A 82 -15.83 14.01 0.78
C GLN A 82 -15.52 12.63 1.33
N THR A 83 -16.31 12.28 2.35
CA THR A 83 -16.72 10.93 2.68
C THR A 83 -17.01 10.11 1.43
N THR A 84 -16.10 9.21 1.06
CA THR A 84 -16.42 7.80 0.77
C THR A 84 -15.13 7.00 0.65
N ALA A 85 -15.03 5.97 1.51
CA ALA A 85 -14.26 4.75 1.35
C ALA A 85 -13.12 4.76 0.30
N SER A 86 -11.99 5.34 0.64
CA SER A 86 -10.69 4.90 0.14
C SER A 86 -9.71 5.13 1.27
N ARG A 87 -9.11 4.03 1.74
CA ARG A 87 -8.06 4.00 2.77
C ARG A 87 -6.94 4.94 2.32
N CYS A 88 -7.03 6.21 2.71
CA CYS A 88 -6.07 7.22 2.34
C CYS A 88 -4.80 6.86 3.09
N CYS A 89 -3.76 6.49 2.34
CA CYS A 89 -2.45 6.20 2.89
C CYS A 89 -1.89 7.55 3.35
N LEU A 90 -2.26 7.96 4.57
CA LEU A 90 -1.77 9.19 5.17
C LEU A 90 -0.25 9.14 5.21
N ASP A 91 0.41 10.15 4.66
CA ASP A 91 1.86 10.18 4.61
C ASP A 91 2.42 10.27 6.03
N ARG A 92 3.35 9.36 6.36
CA ARG A 92 3.93 9.24 7.71
C ARG A 92 4.56 10.55 8.19
N LYS A 93 5.18 11.31 7.28
CA LYS A 93 5.89 12.54 7.62
C LYS A 93 4.90 13.68 7.86
N GLU A 94 3.86 13.77 7.03
CA GLU A 94 2.79 14.74 7.22
C GLU A 94 2.05 14.54 8.55
N VAL A 95 1.69 13.29 8.87
CA VAL A 95 1.04 12.98 10.15
C VAL A 95 1.93 13.38 11.31
N LEU A 96 3.23 13.04 11.28
CA LEU A 96 4.18 13.40 12.33
C LEU A 96 4.32 14.92 12.55
N GLU A 97 4.28 15.72 11.47
CA GLU A 97 4.36 17.18 11.55
C GLU A 97 3.05 17.81 12.06
N SER A 98 1.90 17.18 11.81
CA SER A 98 0.58 17.64 12.26
C SER A 98 0.26 17.30 13.73
N LEU A 99 1.10 16.50 14.39
CA LEU A 99 0.87 16.08 15.77
C LEU A 99 1.16 17.20 16.76
N PRO A 100 0.47 17.19 17.93
CA PRO A 100 0.84 18.04 19.06
C PRO A 100 2.33 17.88 19.39
N PRO A 101 3.02 18.97 19.79
CA PRO A 101 4.47 18.95 20.05
C PRO A 101 4.89 17.83 21.00
N ASP A 102 4.10 17.59 22.04
CA ASP A 102 4.37 16.57 23.06
C ASP A 102 4.22 15.15 22.52
N LEU A 103 3.23 14.91 21.65
CA LEU A 103 3.04 13.61 21.00
C LEU A 103 4.14 13.36 19.95
N LYS A 104 4.49 14.39 19.19
CA LYS A 104 5.60 14.37 18.22
C LYS A 104 6.92 14.05 18.90
N ALA A 105 7.20 14.68 20.04
CA ALA A 105 8.39 14.42 20.85
C ALA A 105 8.44 12.96 21.35
N GLY A 106 7.29 12.39 21.75
CA GLY A 106 7.19 10.98 22.13
C GLY A 106 7.57 10.02 20.99
N PHE A 107 7.10 10.28 19.77
CA PHE A 107 7.50 9.48 18.60
C PHE A 107 8.95 9.66 18.20
N GLN A 108 9.49 10.87 18.28
CA GLN A 108 10.90 11.16 17.97
C GLN A 108 11.85 10.48 18.95
N GLN A 109 11.47 10.39 20.22
CA GLN A 109 12.25 9.75 21.28
C GLN A 109 11.95 8.26 21.41
N GLN A 110 10.95 7.75 20.67
CA GLN A 110 10.40 6.40 20.85
C GLN A 110 10.00 6.10 22.31
N ASP A 111 9.55 7.13 23.04
CA ASP A 111 9.19 7.03 24.46
C ASP A 111 7.68 6.80 24.60
N MET A 112 7.32 5.57 24.96
CA MET A 112 5.92 5.16 25.16
C MET A 112 5.27 5.79 26.39
N GLN A 113 6.05 6.14 27.42
CA GLN A 113 5.52 6.75 28.65
C GLN A 113 5.07 8.19 28.38
N ILE A 114 5.84 8.93 27.58
CA ILE A 114 5.47 10.28 27.13
C ILE A 114 4.18 10.21 26.31
N LEU A 115 4.09 9.28 25.35
CA LEU A 115 2.90 9.12 24.51
C LEU A 115 1.66 8.79 25.35
N GLN A 116 1.78 7.88 26.32
CA GLN A 116 0.67 7.51 27.22
C GLN A 116 0.24 8.67 28.13
N ASN A 117 1.19 9.41 28.70
CA ASN A 117 0.91 10.57 29.55
C ASN A 117 0.19 11.68 28.76
N VAL A 118 0.65 11.99 27.55
CA VAL A 118 0.03 12.99 26.67
C VAL A 118 -1.38 12.58 26.28
N LEU A 119 -1.59 11.31 25.92
CA LEU A 119 -2.92 10.78 25.58
C LEU A 119 -3.87 10.78 26.79
N SER A 120 -3.35 10.59 28.01
CA SER A 120 -4.14 10.56 29.24
C SER A 120 -4.53 11.96 29.74
N ASN A 121 -3.72 12.97 29.46
CA ASN A 121 -3.98 14.37 29.83
C ASN A 121 -4.79 15.14 28.77
N MET A 122 -4.98 14.57 27.57
CA MET A 122 -5.71 15.19 26.47
C MET A 122 -7.20 14.80 26.47
N ASN A 123 -8.03 15.62 25.82
CA ASN A 123 -9.44 15.28 25.61
C ASN A 123 -9.57 13.92 24.86
N PRO A 124 -10.38 12.97 25.36
CA PRO A 124 -10.51 11.63 24.78
C PRO A 124 -10.88 11.64 23.29
N GLN A 125 -11.72 12.58 22.84
CA GLN A 125 -12.11 12.66 21.42
C GLN A 125 -10.93 13.09 20.52
N VAL A 126 -10.08 13.97 21.04
CA VAL A 126 -8.89 14.48 20.32
C VAL A 126 -7.80 13.41 20.32
N ALA A 127 -7.62 12.71 21.44
CA ALA A 127 -6.70 11.59 21.57
C ALA A 127 -7.04 10.47 20.56
N GLU A 128 -8.31 10.08 20.49
CA GLU A 128 -8.77 9.06 19.53
C GLU A 128 -8.52 9.48 18.08
N TYR A 129 -8.77 10.74 17.75
CA TYR A 129 -8.49 11.30 16.42
C TYR A 129 -7.02 11.17 16.03
N HIS A 130 -6.09 11.54 16.91
CA HIS A 130 -4.65 11.42 16.64
C HIS A 130 -4.18 9.98 16.60
N VAL A 131 -4.68 9.10 17.48
CA VAL A 131 -4.32 7.67 17.50
C VAL A 131 -4.78 6.99 16.22
N LYS A 132 -6.03 7.21 15.79
CA LYS A 132 -6.55 6.68 14.53
C LYS A 132 -5.70 7.09 13.35
N ARG A 133 -5.35 8.38 13.27
CA ARG A 133 -4.47 8.92 12.23
C ARG A 133 -3.08 8.27 12.25
N CYS A 134 -2.50 8.08 13.43
CA CYS A 134 -1.17 7.44 13.56
C CYS A 134 -1.20 5.96 13.15
N LEU A 135 -2.28 5.24 13.43
CA LEU A 135 -2.48 3.85 12.99
C LEU A 135 -2.67 3.77 11.47
N GLU A 136 -3.49 4.67 10.89
CA GLU A 136 -3.75 4.72 9.45
C GLU A 136 -2.51 5.09 8.63
N ALA A 137 -1.63 5.94 9.17
CA ALA A 137 -0.34 6.31 8.56
C ALA A 137 0.79 5.28 8.82
N GLY A 138 0.51 4.21 9.56
CA GLY A 138 1.53 3.23 9.99
C GLY A 138 2.63 3.82 10.88
N LEU A 139 2.36 4.95 11.54
CA LEU A 139 3.27 5.60 12.49
C LEU A 139 3.27 4.88 13.85
N TRP A 140 2.13 4.30 14.22
CA TRP A 140 1.96 3.50 15.44
C TRP A 140 1.54 2.07 15.07
N ASN A 141 2.17 1.07 15.67
CA ASN A 141 1.75 -0.33 15.60
C ASN A 141 1.11 -0.73 16.92
N SER A 142 -0.12 -1.24 16.91
CA SER A 142 -0.87 -1.66 18.11
C SER A 142 -0.29 -2.93 18.78
N THR A 143 0.99 -3.23 18.58
CA THR A 143 1.69 -4.41 19.11
C THR A 143 2.31 -4.15 20.48
N THR A 144 1.61 -3.46 21.37
CA THR A 144 1.81 -3.64 22.81
C THR A 144 0.44 -3.63 23.44
N LYS A 145 -0.05 -4.85 23.69
CA LYS A 145 -1.12 -5.10 24.64
C LYS A 145 -0.82 -4.24 25.87
N TRP A 146 -1.73 -3.34 26.21
CA TRP A 146 -1.78 -2.76 27.54
C TRP A 146 -1.81 -3.93 28.52
N THR A 147 -0.79 -4.03 29.34
CA THR A 147 -0.46 -5.20 30.16
C THR A 147 -1.64 -5.64 31.02
N LYS A 148 -1.90 -6.96 31.03
CA LYS A 148 -2.32 -7.65 32.25
C LYS A 148 -1.39 -8.85 32.44
N GLU A 149 -0.53 -8.69 33.44
CA GLU A 149 0.31 -9.63 34.21
C GLU A 149 0.57 -11.07 33.72
N GLU A 150 1.86 -11.42 33.69
CA GLU A 150 2.54 -12.63 34.24
C GLU A 150 1.72 -13.94 34.32
N ALA A 151 2.15 -15.08 33.76
CA ALA A 151 3.25 -15.90 34.30
C ALA A 151 3.64 -17.06 33.31
N PRO A 152 4.71 -17.85 33.58
CA PRO A 152 5.60 -18.47 32.60
C PRO A 152 5.39 -19.99 32.35
N GLY A 153 6.07 -20.50 31.31
CA GLY A 153 6.40 -21.92 31.10
C GLY A 153 5.58 -22.60 30.00
N THR A 154 6.10 -23.46 29.12
CA THR A 154 7.42 -24.06 29.00
C THR A 154 7.55 -24.57 27.56
N ASP A 155 8.74 -24.39 26.99
CA ASP A 155 9.24 -25.09 25.82
C ASP A 155 9.17 -26.62 26.01
N GLU A 156 8.54 -27.35 25.09
CA GLU A 156 9.01 -28.71 24.77
C GLU A 156 8.74 -29.02 23.29
N SER A 157 9.73 -28.66 22.49
CA SER A 157 9.99 -29.28 21.20
C SER A 157 10.21 -30.79 21.38
N LYS A 158 9.21 -31.63 21.07
CA LYS A 158 9.40 -33.08 20.92
C LYS A 158 8.85 -33.59 19.59
N ARG A 159 9.79 -33.63 18.63
CA ARG A 159 10.13 -34.73 17.72
C ARG A 159 8.99 -35.61 17.18
N MET A 160 8.98 -35.70 15.85
CA MET A 160 8.52 -36.84 15.05
C MET A 160 8.66 -38.17 15.78
N GLU A 161 7.69 -39.06 15.60
CA GLU A 161 7.97 -40.40 15.08
C GLU A 161 6.73 -41.04 14.47
N THR A 162 6.98 -41.71 13.35
CA THR A 162 6.08 -42.50 12.53
C THR A 162 5.86 -43.89 13.12
N SER A 163 4.62 -44.38 13.12
CA SER A 163 4.25 -45.77 12.80
C SER A 163 2.76 -45.85 12.50
#